data_AF-H0EJZ9-F1
#
_entry.id   AF-H0EJZ9-F1
#
_cell.length_a   1.000
_cell.length_b   1.000
_cell.length_c   1.000
_cell.angle_alpha   90.00
_cell.angle_beta   90.00
_cell.angle_gamma   90.00
#
_symmetry.space_group_name_H-M   'P 1'
#
loop_
_entity.id
_entity.type
_entity.pdbx_description
1 polymer ?
#
loop_
_entity_poly.entity_id
_entity_poly.type
_entity_poly.pdbx_seq_one_letter_code
_entity_poly.pdbx_strand_id
1 'polypeptide(L)'
;MWAWIYSPDRLPRSYNKWIKTAAMVDHRLLLALQRMRFGEIKYGLETGQAPLLQSMCTDLNLPLSYGDPVQSIPYPCEIVHMGSGKNCEYHALSRLLRGFTWAFSTYLPLNLILALRNPNKRALLHALKSSIRSSALLGSFIALFYYGICLARSRIGPRILGTSTVACQKIDSGICIASGCAVCGWSVLLENAGRRKELGLFVVPRALATLFPRRYRWEDRL
;
A
#
# COMPACT_ATOMS: atom_id res chain seq x y z
N MET A 1 -3.20 -7.14 0.70
CA MET A 1 -2.52 -6.05 1.42
C MET A 1 -2.49 -6.27 2.92
N TRP A 2 -3.61 -6.55 3.58
CA TRP A 2 -3.65 -6.83 5.03
C TRP A 2 -2.57 -7.78 5.54
N ALA A 3 -2.51 -9.01 5.00
CA ALA A 3 -1.52 -10.00 5.41
C ALA A 3 -0.08 -9.55 5.12
N TRP A 4 0.15 -8.81 4.04
CA TRP A 4 1.48 -8.28 3.73
C TRP A 4 1.95 -7.25 4.77
N ILE A 5 1.04 -6.47 5.35
CA ILE A 5 1.38 -5.50 6.40
C ILE A 5 1.49 -6.20 7.76
N TYR A 6 0.53 -7.03 8.16
CA TYR A 6 0.45 -7.52 9.55
C TYR A 6 0.95 -8.95 9.77
N SER A 7 1.15 -9.74 8.72
CA SER A 7 1.66 -11.11 8.80
C SER A 7 2.45 -11.49 7.54
N PRO A 8 3.49 -10.71 7.18
CA PRO A 8 4.26 -10.93 5.94
C PRO A 8 4.94 -12.30 5.89
N ASP A 9 5.24 -12.91 7.03
CA ASP A 9 5.76 -14.27 7.18
C ASP A 9 4.84 -15.36 6.60
N ARG A 10 3.55 -15.07 6.41
CA ARG A 10 2.56 -15.98 5.82
C ARG A 10 2.50 -15.92 4.29
N LEU A 11 3.23 -14.99 3.67
CA LEU A 11 3.26 -14.82 2.22
C LEU A 11 4.59 -15.33 1.63
N PRO A 12 4.59 -15.86 0.38
CA PRO A 12 5.83 -16.26 -0.29
C PRO A 12 6.83 -15.11 -0.37
N ARG A 13 8.13 -15.40 -0.18
CA ARG A 13 9.22 -14.40 -0.18
C ARG A 13 9.25 -13.54 -1.44
N SER A 14 9.14 -14.16 -2.62
CA SER A 14 9.12 -13.47 -3.91
C SER A 14 7.94 -12.51 -4.04
N TYR A 15 6.79 -12.88 -3.45
CA TYR A 15 5.59 -12.06 -3.46
C TYR A 15 5.73 -10.85 -2.54
N ASN A 16 6.28 -11.03 -1.34
CA ASN A 16 6.60 -9.92 -0.43
C ASN A 16 7.58 -8.94 -1.07
N LYS A 17 8.64 -9.43 -1.71
CA LYS A 17 9.61 -8.60 -2.41
C LYS A 17 8.94 -7.81 -3.54
N TRP A 18 8.12 -8.47 -4.34
CA TRP A 18 7.38 -7.82 -5.43
C TRP A 18 6.44 -6.72 -4.92
N ILE A 19 5.65 -6.99 -3.87
CA ILE A 19 4.77 -5.96 -3.27
C ILE A 19 5.61 -4.82 -2.70
N LYS A 20 6.71 -5.10 -1.98
CA LYS A 20 7.59 -4.06 -1.42
C LYS A 20 8.11 -3.13 -2.53
N THR A 21 8.56 -3.68 -3.65
CA THR A 21 9.03 -2.89 -4.80
C THR A 21 7.90 -2.07 -5.42
N ALA A 22 6.74 -2.69 -5.68
CA ALA A 22 5.59 -2.00 -6.28
C ALA A 22 4.99 -0.92 -5.37
N ALA A 23 4.95 -1.18 -4.07
CA ALA A 23 4.32 -0.32 -3.08
C ALA A 23 5.18 0.89 -2.72
N MET A 24 6.46 0.97 -3.12
CA MET A 24 7.35 2.13 -2.92
C MET A 24 7.07 2.90 -1.62
N VAL A 25 7.00 2.18 -0.50
CA VAL A 25 6.59 2.70 0.80
C VAL A 25 7.78 2.64 1.74
N ASP A 26 7.93 3.64 2.59
CA ASP A 26 8.92 3.62 3.66
C ASP A 26 8.64 2.45 4.62
N HIS A 27 9.65 1.63 4.88
CA HIS A 27 9.51 0.47 5.74
C HIS A 27 9.12 0.86 7.18
N ARG A 28 9.53 2.04 7.66
CA ARG A 28 9.23 2.54 8.99
C ARG A 28 7.73 2.76 9.20
N LEU A 29 6.99 3.17 8.16
CA LEU A 29 5.53 3.26 8.22
C LEU A 29 4.88 1.88 8.41
N LEU A 30 5.39 0.85 7.73
CA LEU A 30 4.89 -0.51 7.89
C LEU A 30 5.13 -1.03 9.31
N LEU A 31 6.33 -0.80 9.85
CA LEU A 31 6.66 -1.14 11.24
C LEU A 31 5.79 -0.36 12.23
N ALA A 32 5.56 0.94 12.00
CA ALA A 32 4.72 1.75 12.88
C ALA A 32 3.27 1.22 12.90
N LEU A 33 2.70 0.85 11.75
CA LEU A 33 1.38 0.22 11.67
C LEU A 33 1.32 -1.11 12.42
N GLN A 34 2.35 -1.96 12.27
CA GLN A 34 2.46 -3.22 13.01
C GLN A 34 2.52 -2.98 14.52
N ARG A 35 3.40 -2.07 14.97
CA ARG A 35 3.57 -1.69 16.37
C ARG A 35 2.30 -1.07 16.95
N MET A 36 1.56 -0.26 16.19
CA MET A 36 0.26 0.25 16.62
C MET A 36 -0.79 -0.86 16.75
N ARG A 37 -0.78 -1.85 15.85
CA ARG A 37 -1.70 -3.00 15.91
C ARG A 37 -1.44 -3.91 17.09
N PHE A 38 -0.18 -4.20 17.38
CA PHE A 38 0.22 -5.08 18.48
C PHE A 38 0.37 -4.35 19.83
N GLY A 39 0.11 -3.04 19.86
CA GLY A 39 0.05 -2.25 21.09
C GLY A 39 1.41 -1.78 21.62
N GLU A 40 2.47 -1.86 20.81
CA GLU A 40 3.78 -1.28 21.12
C GLU A 40 3.76 0.26 20.99
N ILE A 41 3.06 0.79 19.98
CA ILE A 41 2.79 2.24 19.84
C ILE A 41 1.35 2.51 20.28
N LYS A 42 1.20 3.44 21.22
CA LYS A 42 -0.11 3.91 21.70
C LYS A 42 -0.14 5.43 21.69
N TYR A 43 -1.16 6.01 21.06
CA TYR A 43 -1.36 7.45 21.08
C TYR A 43 -1.55 7.99 22.49
N GLY A 44 -0.89 9.10 22.80
CA GLY A 44 -0.95 9.76 24.10
C GLY A 44 -0.15 9.09 25.22
N LEU A 45 0.63 8.05 24.91
CA LEU A 45 1.47 7.34 25.88
C LEU A 45 2.91 7.22 25.37
N GLU A 46 3.86 7.68 26.17
CA GLU A 46 5.29 7.50 25.87
C GLU A 46 5.69 6.04 26.06
N THR A 47 6.11 5.40 24.98
CA THR A 47 6.41 3.95 24.91
C THR A 47 7.84 3.68 24.43
N GLY A 48 8.65 4.73 24.24
CA GLY A 48 10.00 4.65 23.69
C GLY A 48 10.03 4.40 22.18
N GLN A 49 8.90 4.50 21.49
CA GLN A 49 8.76 4.15 20.07
C GLN A 49 8.85 5.35 19.11
N ALA A 50 8.82 6.59 19.64
CA ALA A 50 8.91 7.81 18.85
C ALA A 50 10.12 7.85 17.87
N PRO A 51 11.32 7.34 18.23
CA PRO A 51 12.49 7.35 17.34
C PRO A 51 12.25 6.69 15.98
N LEU A 52 11.33 5.71 15.89
CA LEU A 52 11.03 5.00 14.63
C LEU A 52 10.56 5.99 13.55
N LEU A 53 9.54 6.80 13.84
CA LEU A 53 8.98 7.75 12.89
C LEU A 53 9.70 9.10 12.93
N GLN A 54 10.34 9.46 14.05
CA GLN A 54 11.22 10.63 14.10
C GLN A 54 12.40 10.50 13.13
N SER A 55 13.00 9.31 13.00
CA SER A 55 14.05 9.08 11.98
C SER A 55 13.53 9.36 10.56
N MET A 56 12.26 9.04 10.29
CA MET A 56 11.62 9.32 9.01
C MET A 56 11.36 10.81 8.82
N CYS A 57 10.97 11.51 9.89
CA CYS A 57 10.86 12.96 9.88
C CYS A 57 12.20 13.63 9.54
N THR A 58 13.32 13.15 10.11
CA THR A 58 14.66 13.67 9.80
C THR A 58 14.98 13.54 8.31
N ASP A 59 14.80 12.35 7.72
CA ASP A 59 15.08 12.12 6.30
C ASP A 59 14.20 12.96 5.36
N LEU A 60 12.98 13.27 5.79
CA LEU A 60 12.00 14.04 5.03
C LEU A 60 12.05 15.55 5.33
N ASN A 61 12.95 16.01 6.21
CA ASN A 61 12.99 17.38 6.71
C ASN A 61 11.64 17.86 7.30
N LEU A 62 10.97 16.99 8.05
CA LEU A 62 9.72 17.28 8.77
C LEU A 62 9.99 17.50 10.26
N PRO A 63 9.10 18.21 10.99
CA PRO A 63 9.24 18.36 12.45
C PRO A 63 9.27 17.00 13.16
N LEU A 64 10.19 16.80 14.11
CA LEU A 64 10.29 15.55 14.87
C LEU A 64 9.02 15.25 15.68
N SER A 65 8.28 16.27 16.09
CA SER A 65 6.98 16.11 16.76
C SER A 65 5.96 15.36 15.91
N TYR A 66 6.08 15.37 14.58
CA TYR A 66 5.21 14.61 13.68
C TYR A 66 5.38 13.09 13.82
N GLY A 67 6.55 12.62 14.27
CA GLY A 67 6.84 11.21 14.51
C GLY A 67 6.55 10.76 15.94
N ASP A 68 6.17 11.68 16.82
CA ASP A 68 5.92 11.42 18.24
C ASP A 68 4.43 11.05 18.48
N PRO A 69 4.12 9.83 18.96
CA PRO A 69 2.74 9.38 19.22
C PRO A 69 2.07 10.07 20.42
N VAL A 70 2.82 10.76 21.27
CA VAL A 70 2.28 11.55 22.39
C VAL A 70 1.88 12.93 21.90
N GLN A 71 2.66 13.53 21.01
CA GLN A 71 2.41 14.89 20.51
C GLN A 71 1.49 14.93 19.29
N SER A 72 1.58 13.95 18.39
CA SER A 72 0.85 13.94 17.12
C SER A 72 -0.24 12.87 17.10
N ILE A 73 -1.47 13.27 17.44
CA ILE A 73 -2.63 12.37 17.50
C ILE A 73 -3.76 12.90 16.59
N PRO A 74 -4.08 12.21 15.48
CA PRO A 74 -3.32 11.12 14.86
C PRO A 74 -2.04 11.62 14.19
N TYR A 75 -1.18 10.70 13.75
CA TYR A 75 -0.02 11.04 12.93
C TYR A 75 -0.42 11.86 11.69
N PRO A 76 0.25 12.99 11.41
CA PRO A 76 -0.16 13.90 10.34
C PRO A 76 -0.08 13.26 8.95
N CYS A 77 -0.84 13.79 8.00
CA CYS A 77 -0.83 13.27 6.62
C CYS A 77 0.54 13.44 5.97
N GLU A 78 1.33 14.44 6.34
CA GLU A 78 2.67 14.68 5.80
C GLU A 78 3.61 13.50 6.00
N ILE A 79 3.59 12.87 7.18
CA ILE A 79 4.41 11.68 7.44
C ILE A 79 3.81 10.45 6.74
N VAL A 80 2.49 10.28 6.76
CA VAL A 80 1.81 9.15 6.09
C VAL A 80 1.95 9.20 4.56
N HIS A 81 2.05 10.40 3.99
CA HIS A 81 2.30 10.65 2.57
C HIS A 81 3.80 10.67 2.24
N MET A 82 4.69 10.34 3.19
CA MET A 82 6.14 10.28 3.00
C MET A 82 6.71 11.60 2.44
N GLY A 83 6.27 12.74 2.99
CA GLY A 83 6.76 14.06 2.58
C GLY A 83 6.09 14.64 1.33
N SER A 84 5.10 13.96 0.73
CA SER A 84 4.39 14.47 -0.47
C SER A 84 3.41 15.64 -0.17
N GLY A 85 3.40 16.17 1.05
CA GLY A 85 2.49 17.23 1.51
C GLY A 85 1.21 16.71 2.18
N LYS A 86 0.33 17.64 2.60
CA LYS A 86 -0.86 17.34 3.42
C LYS A 86 -2.04 16.79 2.62
N ASN A 87 -2.08 17.06 1.32
CA ASN A 87 -3.23 16.78 0.45
C ASN A 87 -3.33 15.29 0.08
N CYS A 88 -4.39 14.63 0.55
CA CYS A 88 -4.64 13.20 0.33
C CYS A 88 -4.89 12.87 -1.15
N GLU A 89 -5.64 13.74 -1.84
CA GLU A 89 -5.94 13.63 -3.28
C GLU A 89 -4.67 13.72 -4.12
N TYR A 90 -3.81 14.70 -3.80
CA TYR A 90 -2.54 14.87 -4.48
C TYR A 90 -1.64 13.65 -4.26
N HIS A 91 -1.55 13.16 -3.02
CA HIS A 91 -0.79 11.95 -2.74
C HIS A 91 -1.34 10.77 -3.54
N ALA A 92 -2.66 10.51 -3.52
CA ALA A 92 -3.27 9.44 -4.29
C ALA A 92 -2.99 9.54 -5.80
N LEU A 93 -3.07 10.74 -6.39
CA LEU A 93 -2.74 10.97 -7.79
C LEU A 93 -1.25 10.78 -8.09
N SER A 94 -0.36 11.28 -7.22
CA SER A 94 1.08 11.06 -7.33
C SER A 94 1.41 9.57 -7.29
N ARG A 95 0.77 8.81 -6.40
CA ARG A 95 0.88 7.35 -6.31
C ARG A 95 0.32 6.63 -7.53
N LEU A 96 -0.80 7.11 -8.10
CA LEU A 96 -1.36 6.62 -9.35
C LEU A 96 -0.34 6.70 -10.48
N LEU A 97 0.22 7.90 -10.69
CA LEU A 97 1.14 8.17 -11.80
C LEU A 97 2.45 7.38 -11.64
N ARG A 98 3.05 7.39 -10.44
CA ARG A 98 4.27 6.61 -10.17
C ARG A 98 4.05 5.10 -10.31
N GLY A 99 2.93 4.60 -9.80
CA GLY A 99 2.57 3.18 -9.93
C GLY A 99 2.29 2.79 -11.39
N PHE A 100 1.61 3.66 -12.13
CA PHE A 100 1.35 3.47 -13.55
C PHE A 100 2.65 3.44 -14.36
N THR A 101 3.55 4.41 -14.16
CA THR A 101 4.81 4.46 -14.92
C THR A 101 5.71 3.26 -14.60
N TRP A 102 5.82 2.88 -13.33
CA TRP A 102 6.56 1.67 -12.94
C TRP A 102 6.00 0.39 -13.58
N ALA A 103 4.67 0.22 -13.53
CA ALA A 103 4.00 -0.92 -14.14
C ALA A 103 4.15 -0.91 -15.66
N PHE A 104 4.00 0.25 -16.29
CA PHE A 104 4.10 0.42 -17.74
C PHE A 104 5.50 0.10 -18.25
N SER A 105 6.53 0.59 -17.56
CA SER A 105 7.93 0.26 -17.86
C SER A 105 8.24 -1.23 -17.73
N THR A 106 7.46 -1.99 -16.97
CA THR A 106 7.62 -3.45 -16.83
C THR A 106 6.79 -4.21 -17.87
N TYR A 107 5.54 -3.83 -18.07
CA TYR A 107 4.60 -4.56 -18.93
C TYR A 107 4.77 -4.26 -20.42
N LEU A 108 5.16 -3.03 -20.78
CA LEU A 108 5.33 -2.66 -22.19
C LEU A 108 6.44 -3.48 -22.85
N PRO A 109 7.68 -3.59 -22.32
CA PRO A 109 8.72 -4.38 -22.95
C PRO A 109 8.33 -5.86 -23.10
N LEU A 110 7.72 -6.45 -22.06
CA LEU A 110 7.26 -7.84 -22.09
C LEU A 110 6.23 -8.07 -23.22
N ASN A 111 5.22 -7.22 -23.30
CA ASN A 111 4.18 -7.34 -24.32
C ASN A 111 4.70 -7.05 -25.74
N LEU A 112 5.66 -6.13 -25.88
CA LEU A 112 6.30 -5.84 -27.17
C LEU A 112 7.16 -7.01 -27.66
N ILE A 113 7.96 -7.63 -26.80
CA ILE A 113 8.77 -8.81 -27.15
C ILE A 113 7.88 -9.94 -27.70
N LEU A 114 6.74 -10.19 -27.03
CA LEU A 114 5.77 -11.19 -27.48
C LEU A 114 5.14 -10.82 -28.83
N ALA A 115 4.85 -9.53 -29.06
CA ALA A 115 4.30 -9.05 -30.33
C ALA A 115 5.33 -9.09 -31.48
N LEU A 116 6.63 -8.92 -31.19
CA LEU A 116 7.71 -8.99 -32.18
C LEU A 116 7.95 -10.41 -32.70
N ARG A 117 7.46 -11.45 -32.02
CA ARG A 117 7.55 -12.84 -32.50
C ARG A 117 6.77 -13.05 -33.82
N ASN A 118 5.67 -12.32 -34.02
CA ASN A 118 4.89 -12.30 -35.26
C ASN A 118 4.43 -10.85 -35.52
N PRO A 119 5.30 -10.00 -36.09
CA PRO A 119 5.10 -8.57 -36.12
C PRO A 119 3.92 -8.18 -37.02
N ASN A 120 2.91 -7.54 -36.40
CA ASN A 120 1.75 -6.99 -37.09
C ASN A 120 1.33 -5.69 -36.39
N LYS A 121 0.90 -4.67 -37.14
CA LYS A 121 0.32 -3.42 -36.58
C LYS A 121 -0.76 -3.70 -35.54
N ARG A 122 -1.63 -4.70 -35.79
CA ARG A 122 -2.66 -5.12 -34.84
C ARG A 122 -2.08 -5.71 -33.56
N ALA A 123 -1.02 -6.51 -33.67
CA ALA A 123 -0.33 -7.11 -32.51
C ALA A 123 0.36 -6.04 -31.66
N LEU A 124 1.01 -5.05 -32.28
CA LEU A 124 1.65 -3.92 -31.59
C LEU A 124 0.62 -3.04 -30.88
N LEU A 125 -0.49 -2.68 -31.55
CA LEU A 125 -1.58 -1.92 -30.93
C LEU A 125 -2.22 -2.69 -29.77
N HIS A 126 -2.39 -4.00 -29.91
CA HIS A 126 -2.87 -4.86 -28.83
C HIS A 126 -1.88 -4.87 -27.66
N ALA A 127 -0.59 -5.03 -27.91
CA ALA A 127 0.46 -5.00 -26.88
C ALA A 127 0.46 -3.68 -26.10
N LEU A 128 0.36 -2.54 -26.80
CA LEU A 128 0.27 -1.22 -26.18
C LEU A 128 -1.00 -1.09 -25.33
N LYS A 129 -2.18 -1.40 -25.90
CA LYS A 129 -3.48 -1.32 -25.20
C LYS A 129 -3.53 -2.24 -23.98
N SER A 130 -2.96 -3.44 -24.09
CA SER A 130 -2.82 -4.40 -22.99
C SER A 130 -1.93 -3.82 -21.88
N SER A 131 -0.76 -3.29 -22.24
CA SER A 131 0.19 -2.69 -21.29
C SER A 131 -0.42 -1.49 -20.56
N ILE A 132 -1.09 -0.58 -21.27
CA ILE A 132 -1.77 0.57 -20.67
C ILE A 132 -2.83 0.10 -19.68
N ARG A 133 -3.67 -0.88 -20.06
CA ARG A 133 -4.74 -1.38 -19.19
C ARG A 133 -4.20 -2.03 -17.92
N SER A 134 -3.24 -2.94 -18.04
CA SER A 134 -2.65 -3.60 -16.86
C SER A 134 -1.88 -2.61 -15.97
N SER A 135 -1.29 -1.58 -16.55
CA SER A 135 -0.63 -0.50 -15.79
C SER A 135 -1.65 0.40 -15.10
N ALA A 136 -2.77 0.71 -15.74
CA ALA A 136 -3.88 1.46 -15.16
C ALA A 136 -4.53 0.70 -14.00
N LEU A 137 -4.70 -0.63 -14.12
CA LEU A 137 -5.14 -1.49 -13.02
C LEU A 137 -4.22 -1.33 -11.80
N LEU A 138 -2.91 -1.50 -11.99
CA LEU A 138 -1.96 -1.50 -10.88
C LEU A 138 -1.78 -0.11 -10.27
N GLY A 139 -1.67 0.93 -11.10
CA GLY A 139 -1.64 2.31 -10.63
C GLY A 139 -2.89 2.66 -9.82
N SER A 140 -4.08 2.29 -10.32
CA SER A 140 -5.35 2.52 -9.61
C SER A 140 -5.45 1.70 -8.33
N PHE A 141 -4.96 0.46 -8.31
CA PHE A 141 -4.88 -0.36 -7.10
C PHE A 141 -4.09 0.36 -6.00
N ILE A 142 -2.91 0.88 -6.33
CA ILE A 142 -2.04 1.60 -5.39
C ILE A 142 -2.73 2.90 -4.94
N ALA A 143 -3.24 3.71 -5.87
CA ALA A 143 -3.89 4.98 -5.57
C ALA A 143 -5.11 4.79 -4.65
N LEU A 144 -5.98 3.84 -4.97
CA LEU A 144 -7.17 3.50 -4.17
C LEU A 144 -6.80 2.94 -2.79
N PHE A 145 -5.69 2.20 -2.67
CA PHE A 145 -5.21 1.71 -1.38
C PHE A 145 -4.83 2.87 -0.45
N TYR A 146 -3.97 3.78 -0.92
CA TYR A 146 -3.57 4.96 -0.15
C TYR A 146 -4.74 5.90 0.12
N TYR A 147 -5.60 6.12 -0.88
CA TYR A 147 -6.77 6.96 -0.70
C TYR A 147 -7.76 6.35 0.30
N GLY A 148 -8.00 5.04 0.26
CA GLY A 148 -8.84 4.34 1.24
C GLY A 148 -8.32 4.43 2.67
N ILE A 149 -6.99 4.38 2.86
CA ILE A 149 -6.35 4.65 4.15
C ILE A 149 -6.66 6.08 4.61
N CYS A 150 -6.40 7.07 3.77
CA CYS A 150 -6.60 8.48 4.11
C CYS A 150 -8.08 8.83 4.33
N LEU A 151 -8.97 8.21 3.56
CA LEU A 151 -10.42 8.38 3.69
C LEU A 151 -10.90 7.90 5.07
N ALA A 152 -10.41 6.75 5.54
CA ALA A 152 -10.70 6.25 6.88
C ALA A 152 -10.07 7.14 7.97
N ARG A 153 -8.82 7.59 7.78
CA ARG A 153 -8.10 8.39 8.79
C ARG A 153 -8.62 9.81 8.95
N SER A 154 -8.92 10.48 7.85
CA SER A 154 -9.09 11.94 7.83
C SER A 154 -10.52 12.39 7.57
N ARG A 155 -11.41 11.51 7.08
CA ARG A 155 -12.78 11.90 6.70
C ARG A 155 -13.85 11.04 7.35
N ILE A 156 -13.89 9.75 7.04
CA ILE A 156 -14.97 8.85 7.45
C ILE A 156 -14.78 8.41 8.90
N GLY A 157 -13.57 7.98 9.28
CA GLY A 157 -13.31 7.48 10.64
C GLY A 157 -13.59 8.52 11.73
N PRO A 158 -13.05 9.76 11.64
CA PRO A 158 -13.33 10.80 12.63
C PRO A 158 -14.81 11.15 12.78
N ARG A 159 -15.59 11.05 11.70
CA ARG A 159 -17.04 11.32 11.71
C ARG A 159 -17.86 10.20 12.35
N ILE A 160 -17.40 8.95 12.23
CA ILE A 160 -18.13 7.76 12.73
C ILE A 160 -17.67 7.36 14.13
N LEU A 161 -16.37 7.36 14.38
CA LEU A 161 -15.75 6.87 15.62
C LEU A 161 -15.33 8.00 16.57
N GLY A 162 -15.35 9.24 16.11
CA GLY A 162 -14.92 10.43 16.84
C GLY A 162 -13.43 10.74 16.68
N THR A 163 -13.00 11.81 17.35
CA THR A 163 -11.63 12.36 17.32
C THR A 163 -10.84 12.08 18.60
N SER A 164 -11.35 11.21 19.48
CA SER A 164 -10.65 10.85 20.71
C SER A 164 -9.37 10.07 20.42
N THR A 165 -8.41 10.10 21.35
CA THR A 165 -7.15 9.34 21.24
C THR A 165 -7.39 7.85 21.00
N VAL A 166 -8.40 7.29 21.69
CA VAL A 166 -8.83 5.89 21.53
C VAL A 166 -9.41 5.63 20.13
N ALA A 167 -10.19 6.57 19.57
CA ALA A 167 -10.73 6.44 18.22
C ALA A 167 -9.62 6.50 17.16
N CYS A 168 -8.71 7.48 17.27
CA CYS A 168 -7.53 7.59 16.42
C CYS A 168 -6.68 6.31 16.47
N GLN A 169 -6.46 5.75 17.66
CA GLN A 169 -5.73 4.47 17.83
C GLN A 169 -6.46 3.32 17.13
N LYS A 170 -7.77 3.18 17.29
CA LYS A 170 -8.57 2.15 16.59
C LYS A 170 -8.48 2.30 15.07
N ILE A 171 -8.45 3.53 14.57
CA ILE A 171 -8.35 3.79 13.14
C ILE A 171 -6.97 3.34 12.60
N ASP A 172 -5.89 3.78 13.24
CA ASP A 172 -4.52 3.54 12.76
C ASP A 172 -3.98 2.13 13.06
N SER A 173 -4.53 1.44 14.07
CA SER A 173 -4.18 0.04 14.40
C SER A 173 -4.79 -1.01 13.45
N GLY A 174 -5.69 -0.62 12.54
CA GLY A 174 -6.21 -1.56 11.55
C GLY A 174 -7.32 -1.07 10.64
N ILE A 175 -8.25 -0.22 11.09
CA ILE A 175 -9.41 0.17 10.27
C ILE A 175 -8.95 0.91 9.00
N CYS A 176 -7.91 1.74 9.09
CA CYS A 176 -7.37 2.43 7.93
C CYS A 176 -6.84 1.45 6.88
N ILE A 177 -6.14 0.39 7.29
CA ILE A 177 -5.64 -0.65 6.39
C ILE A 177 -6.78 -1.51 5.83
N ALA A 178 -7.79 -1.84 6.65
CA ALA A 178 -8.98 -2.56 6.19
C ALA A 178 -9.72 -1.76 5.11
N SER A 179 -9.91 -0.45 5.33
CA SER A 179 -10.49 0.48 4.34
C SER A 179 -9.69 0.51 3.05
N GLY A 180 -8.36 0.68 3.14
CA GLY A 180 -7.48 0.61 1.98
C GLY A 180 -7.64 -0.70 1.20
N CYS A 181 -7.70 -1.84 1.90
CA CYS A 181 -7.90 -3.16 1.28
C CYS A 181 -9.26 -3.28 0.57
N ALA A 182 -10.33 -2.77 1.19
CA ALA A 182 -11.68 -2.82 0.64
C ALA A 182 -11.80 -1.97 -0.63
N VAL A 183 -11.22 -0.77 -0.62
CA VAL A 183 -11.31 0.18 -1.74
C VAL A 183 -10.40 -0.22 -2.90
N CYS A 184 -9.17 -0.67 -2.63
CA CYS A 184 -8.21 -1.01 -3.69
C CYS A 184 -8.63 -2.20 -4.55
N GLY A 185 -9.41 -3.14 -4.02
CA GLY A 185 -9.89 -4.31 -4.75
C GLY A 185 -10.75 -3.97 -5.98
N TRP A 186 -11.44 -2.81 -5.96
CA TRP A 186 -12.29 -2.36 -7.05
C TRP A 186 -11.52 -1.97 -8.32
N SER A 187 -10.21 -1.75 -8.23
CA SER A 187 -9.39 -1.49 -9.42
C SER A 187 -9.44 -2.64 -10.43
N VAL A 188 -9.73 -3.87 -9.97
CA VAL A 188 -9.84 -5.07 -10.80
C VAL A 188 -10.83 -4.90 -11.96
N LEU A 189 -11.82 -4.01 -11.82
CA LEU A 189 -12.82 -3.72 -12.85
C LEU A 189 -12.25 -3.03 -14.09
N LEU A 190 -11.05 -2.45 -14.00
CA LEU A 190 -10.34 -1.89 -15.17
C LEU A 190 -9.84 -2.99 -16.12
N GLU A 191 -9.72 -4.22 -15.65
CA GLU A 191 -9.27 -5.35 -16.45
C GLU A 191 -10.39 -6.13 -17.15
N ASN A 192 -10.01 -6.78 -18.25
CA ASN A 192 -10.93 -7.62 -19.02
C ASN A 192 -11.34 -8.86 -18.22
N ALA A 193 -12.54 -9.41 -18.48
CA ALA A 193 -13.08 -10.56 -17.74
C ALA A 193 -12.13 -11.78 -17.68
N GLY A 194 -11.43 -12.10 -18.76
CA GLY A 194 -10.43 -13.18 -18.77
C GLY A 194 -9.28 -12.93 -17.79
N ARG A 195 -8.66 -11.75 -17.86
CA ARG A 195 -7.56 -11.35 -16.97
C ARG A 195 -8.00 -11.24 -15.52
N ARG A 196 -9.25 -10.82 -15.24
CA ARG A 196 -9.82 -10.81 -13.88
C ARG A 196 -9.86 -12.21 -13.27
N LYS A 197 -10.20 -13.24 -14.06
CA LYS A 197 -10.16 -14.65 -13.61
C LYS A 197 -8.74 -15.10 -13.30
N GLU A 198 -7.78 -14.79 -14.17
CA GLU A 198 -6.36 -15.10 -13.95
C GLU A 198 -5.82 -14.44 -12.67
N LEU A 199 -6.13 -13.16 -12.45
CA LEU A 199 -5.77 -12.44 -11.24
C LEU A 199 -6.42 -13.06 -10.00
N GLY A 200 -7.69 -13.46 -10.09
CA GLY A 200 -8.38 -14.19 -9.03
C GLY A 200 -7.67 -15.49 -8.67
N LEU A 201 -7.36 -16.32 -9.66
CA LEU A 201 -6.61 -17.57 -9.48
C LEU A 201 -5.18 -17.33 -8.97
N PHE A 202 -4.59 -16.18 -9.25
CA PHE A 202 -3.28 -15.80 -8.72
C PHE A 202 -3.35 -15.33 -7.26
N VAL A 203 -4.31 -14.47 -6.90
CA VAL A 203 -4.34 -13.80 -5.59
C VAL A 203 -5.11 -14.59 -4.54
N VAL A 204 -6.26 -15.21 -4.89
CA VAL A 204 -7.15 -15.89 -3.94
C VAL A 204 -6.44 -17.04 -3.22
N PRO A 205 -5.73 -17.97 -3.89
CA PRO A 205 -5.04 -19.04 -3.18
C PRO A 205 -3.97 -18.53 -2.21
N ARG A 206 -3.26 -17.45 -2.56
CA ARG A 206 -2.27 -16.81 -1.67
C ARG A 206 -2.94 -16.16 -0.47
N ALA A 207 -4.10 -15.54 -0.65
CA ALA A 207 -4.88 -14.97 0.45
C ALA A 207 -5.40 -16.07 1.39
N LEU A 208 -5.99 -17.14 0.86
CA LEU A 208 -6.48 -18.28 1.65
C LEU A 208 -5.34 -18.99 2.39
N ALA A 209 -4.16 -19.11 1.77
CA ALA A 209 -2.98 -19.69 2.41
C ALA A 209 -2.57 -18.96 3.70
N THR A 210 -2.91 -17.67 3.86
CA THR A 210 -2.60 -16.91 5.09
C THR A 210 -3.48 -17.30 6.28
N LEU A 211 -4.56 -18.05 6.07
CA LEU A 211 -5.42 -18.58 7.12
C LEU A 211 -4.84 -19.83 7.79
N PHE A 212 -3.92 -20.52 7.11
CA PHE A 212 -3.25 -21.70 7.64
C PHE A 212 -1.95 -21.33 8.37
N PRO A 213 -1.46 -22.15 9.33
CA PRO A 213 -0.25 -21.90 10.10
C PRO A 213 1.05 -22.10 9.29
N ARG A 214 1.06 -21.70 8.01
CA ARG A 214 2.23 -21.75 7.14
C ARG A 214 3.09 -20.51 7.38
N ARG A 215 4.35 -20.72 7.77
CA ARG A 215 5.34 -19.65 7.88
C ARG A 215 6.50 -19.92 6.92
N TYR A 216 6.87 -18.92 6.15
CA TYR A 216 8.12 -18.95 5.39
C TYR A 216 9.23 -18.49 6.32
N ARG A 217 10.37 -19.22 6.37
CA ARG A 217 11.56 -18.77 7.11
C ARG A 217 11.90 -17.35 6.64
N TRP A 218 12.01 -16.42 7.58
CA TRP A 218 12.45 -15.04 7.33
C TRP A 218 13.97 -15.03 7.46
N GLU A 219 14.70 -14.90 6.35
CA GLU A 219 16.14 -14.62 6.36
C GLU A 219 16.34 -13.10 6.24
N ASP A 220 16.98 -12.56 7.27
CA ASP A 220 17.64 -11.27 7.50
C ASP A 220 16.93 -9.96 7.06
N ARG A 221 16.49 -9.24 8.10
CA ARG A 221 16.20 -7.80 8.11
C ARG A 221 17.51 -7.01 8.05
N LEU A 222 18.18 -7.02 6.90
CA LEU A 222 19.19 -6.03 6.55
C LEU A 222 18.65 -5.17 5.40
#